data_AF-A0A1B6LE66-F1
#
_entry.id   AF-A0A1B6LE66-F1
#
_cell.length_a   1.000
_cell.length_b   1.000
_cell.length_c   1.000
_cell.angle_alpha   90.00
_cell.angle_beta   90.00
_cell.angle_gamma   90.00
#
_symmetry.space_group_name_H-M   'P 1'
#
loop_
_entity.id
_entity.type
_entity.pdbx_description
1 polymer ?
#
loop_
_entity_poly.entity_id
_entity_poly.type
_entity_poly.pdbx_seq_one_letter_code
_entity_poly.pdbx_strand_id
1 'polypeptide(L)'
;EYFSHKAYLDAQEGFSDWFEHYHHARPTEPPAPGPGATFTERVAHDHRLAAYNKELDRWRAAMEHMTKCVKKQLYNVLFMPDKGWLANSDSDNEDELRAHQMAALRTLCIPKMVLLLHTVLHSTGQYKEAIELAEIIVDEQRLIYKVYSKQQMGELLSKIRESSLASLAQDKDPWGHPLVS
;
A
#
# COMPACT_ATOMS: atom_id res chain seq x y z
N GLU A 1 -14.34 15.04 -13.10
CA GLU A 1 -14.29 15.38 -11.66
C GLU A 1 -15.00 14.36 -10.76
N TYR A 2 -16.30 14.10 -10.91
CA TYR A 2 -17.02 13.12 -10.06
C TYR A 2 -16.30 11.77 -9.94
N PHE A 3 -15.89 11.17 -11.07
CA PHE A 3 -15.14 9.92 -11.08
C PHE A 3 -13.78 10.00 -10.38
N SER A 4 -13.12 11.17 -10.42
CA SER A 4 -11.87 11.42 -9.71
C SER A 4 -12.09 11.42 -8.21
N HIS A 5 -13.10 12.15 -7.73
CA HIS A 5 -13.47 12.14 -6.31
C HIS A 5 -13.88 10.76 -5.83
N LYS A 6 -14.71 10.04 -6.60
CA LYS A 6 -15.09 8.66 -6.30
C LYS A 6 -13.88 7.73 -6.19
N ALA A 7 -12.97 7.76 -7.17
CA ALA A 7 -11.78 6.90 -7.15
C ALA A 7 -10.89 7.18 -5.93
N TYR A 8 -10.76 8.46 -5.53
CA TYR A 8 -10.00 8.83 -4.34
C TYR A 8 -10.64 8.33 -3.05
N LEU A 9 -11.97 8.49 -2.91
CA LEU A 9 -12.72 7.99 -1.75
C LEU A 9 -12.68 6.46 -1.67
N ASP A 10 -12.93 5.77 -2.77
CA ASP A 10 -12.85 4.30 -2.86
C ASP A 10 -11.46 3.80 -2.42
N ALA A 11 -10.38 4.51 -2.79
CA ALA A 11 -9.01 4.17 -2.40
C ALA A 11 -8.72 4.46 -0.92
N GLN A 12 -9.30 5.51 -0.34
CA GLN A 12 -9.19 5.81 1.09
C GLN A 12 -9.92 4.77 1.95
N GLU A 13 -11.16 4.44 1.59
CA GLU A 13 -11.95 3.42 2.28
C GLU A 13 -11.28 2.05 2.18
N GLY A 14 -10.87 1.65 0.97
CA GLY A 14 -10.15 0.39 0.76
C GLY A 14 -8.84 0.29 1.55
N PHE A 15 -8.10 1.41 1.70
CA PHE A 15 -6.92 1.44 2.56
C PHE A 15 -7.28 1.33 4.04
N SER A 16 -8.31 2.03 4.49
CA SER A 16 -8.75 1.98 5.89
C SER A 16 -9.13 0.55 6.29
N ASP A 17 -9.93 -0.12 5.46
CA ASP A 17 -10.34 -1.51 5.70
C ASP A 17 -9.15 -2.47 5.68
N TRP A 18 -8.25 -2.32 4.69
CA TRP A 18 -7.03 -3.12 4.62
C TRP A 18 -6.14 -2.91 5.85
N PHE A 19 -5.98 -1.66 6.30
CA PHE A 19 -5.13 -1.30 7.43
C PHE A 19 -5.68 -1.87 8.75
N GLU A 20 -6.99 -1.78 8.96
CA GLU A 20 -7.67 -2.35 10.12
C GLU A 20 -7.52 -3.88 10.16
N HIS A 21 -7.75 -4.55 9.03
CA HIS A 21 -7.59 -5.99 8.93
C HIS A 21 -6.14 -6.45 9.13
N TYR A 22 -5.17 -5.72 8.56
CA TYR A 22 -3.75 -6.03 8.69
C TYR A 22 -3.27 -5.97 10.16
N HIS A 23 -3.71 -4.95 10.90
CA HIS A 23 -3.26 -4.74 12.28
C HIS A 23 -4.05 -5.51 13.33
N HIS A 24 -5.34 -5.79 13.12
CA HIS A 24 -6.21 -6.31 14.18
C HIS A 24 -6.83 -7.68 13.89
N ALA A 25 -6.87 -8.15 12.64
CA ALA A 25 -7.55 -9.40 12.30
C ALA A 25 -6.64 -10.63 12.29
N ARG A 26 -5.31 -10.46 12.47
CA ARG A 26 -4.38 -11.60 12.48
C ARG A 26 -4.65 -12.49 13.69
N PRO A 27 -4.90 -13.80 13.51
CA PRO A 27 -5.13 -14.73 14.63
C PRO A 27 -3.92 -14.79 15.57
N THR A 28 -4.22 -14.94 16.86
CA THR A 28 -3.21 -15.11 17.91
C THR A 28 -2.89 -16.58 18.11
N GLU A 29 -1.59 -16.91 18.11
CA GLU A 29 -1.12 -18.27 18.35
C GLU A 29 -1.49 -18.73 19.78
N PRO A 30 -2.04 -19.95 19.96
CA PRO A 30 -2.35 -20.46 21.28
C PRO A 30 -1.06 -20.68 22.10
N PRO A 31 -1.09 -20.44 23.43
CA PRO A 31 0.10 -20.62 24.26
C PRO A 31 0.47 -22.10 24.36
N ALA A 32 1.79 -22.36 24.30
CA ALA A 32 2.33 -23.70 24.44
C ALA A 32 1.98 -24.32 25.80
N PRO A 33 1.77 -25.65 25.88
CA PRO A 33 1.51 -26.31 27.16
C PRO A 33 2.74 -26.23 28.07
N GLY A 34 2.51 -26.08 29.38
CA GLY A 34 3.59 -26.05 30.37
C GLY A 34 4.27 -27.43 30.55
N PRO A 35 5.43 -27.48 31.25
CA PRO A 35 6.21 -28.71 31.43
C PRO A 35 5.47 -29.87 32.11
N GLY A 36 4.42 -29.57 32.88
CA GLY A 36 3.57 -30.54 33.58
C GLY A 36 2.25 -30.88 32.89
N ALA A 37 2.05 -30.46 31.63
CA ALA A 37 0.78 -30.65 30.94
C ALA A 37 0.42 -32.13 30.77
N THR A 38 -0.78 -32.48 31.24
CA THR A 38 -1.42 -33.78 31.11
C THR A 38 -1.65 -34.15 29.64
N PHE A 39 -1.89 -35.43 29.38
CA PHE A 39 -2.22 -35.91 28.03
C PHE A 39 -3.42 -35.16 27.44
N THR A 40 -4.48 -34.96 28.22
CA THR A 40 -5.69 -34.24 27.79
C THR A 40 -5.39 -32.77 27.43
N GLU A 41 -4.54 -32.09 28.21
CA GLU A 41 -4.14 -30.70 27.92
C GLU A 41 -3.32 -30.60 26.63
N ARG A 42 -2.46 -31.58 26.34
CA ARG A 42 -1.71 -31.65 25.08
C ARG A 42 -2.65 -31.86 23.90
N VAL A 43 -3.58 -32.80 23.99
CA VAL A 43 -4.60 -33.03 22.94
C VAL A 43 -5.46 -31.78 22.72
N ALA A 44 -5.89 -31.11 23.79
CA ALA A 44 -6.64 -29.85 23.69
C ALA A 44 -5.82 -28.73 23.04
N HIS A 45 -4.52 -28.65 23.34
CA HIS A 45 -3.61 -27.75 22.65
C HIS A 45 -3.51 -28.06 21.16
N ASP A 46 -3.37 -29.33 20.78
CA ASP A 46 -3.27 -29.73 19.37
C ASP A 46 -4.52 -29.35 18.57
N HIS A 47 -5.71 -29.51 19.17
CA HIS A 47 -6.96 -29.03 18.58
C HIS A 47 -7.00 -27.51 18.42
N ARG A 48 -6.54 -26.75 19.43
CA ARG A 48 -6.46 -25.27 19.35
C ARG A 48 -5.46 -24.83 18.28
N LEU A 49 -4.32 -25.51 18.18
CA LEU A 49 -3.30 -25.23 17.18
C LEU A 49 -3.81 -25.52 15.76
N ALA A 50 -4.54 -26.63 15.57
CA ALA A 50 -5.17 -26.95 14.30
C ALA A 50 -6.23 -25.90 13.89
N ALA A 51 -7.05 -25.43 14.85
CA ALA A 51 -8.02 -24.36 14.60
C ALA A 51 -7.31 -23.03 14.27
N TYR A 52 -6.26 -22.67 15.02
CA TYR A 52 -5.43 -21.49 14.77
C TYR A 52 -4.84 -21.49 13.36
N ASN A 53 -4.22 -22.60 12.94
CA ASN A 53 -3.61 -22.70 11.61
C ASN A 53 -4.65 -22.50 10.49
N LYS A 54 -5.85 -23.06 10.65
CA LYS A 54 -6.94 -22.89 9.70
C LYS A 54 -7.40 -21.43 9.59
N GLU A 55 -7.55 -20.74 10.73
CA GLU A 55 -7.90 -19.32 10.73
C GLU A 55 -6.76 -18.45 10.19
N LEU A 56 -5.51 -18.80 10.47
CA LEU A 56 -4.33 -18.10 9.96
C LEU A 56 -4.26 -18.19 8.43
N ASP A 57 -4.53 -19.35 7.85
CA ASP A 57 -4.56 -19.53 6.39
C ASP A 57 -5.71 -18.76 5.76
N ARG A 58 -6.89 -18.73 6.41
CA ARG A 58 -8.02 -17.90 5.97
C ARG A 58 -7.66 -16.41 6.01
N TRP A 59 -7.03 -15.94 7.08
CA TRP A 59 -6.57 -14.56 7.21
C TRP A 59 -5.54 -14.21 6.13
N ARG A 60 -4.57 -15.09 5.85
CA ARG A 60 -3.58 -14.89 4.77
C ARG A 60 -4.25 -14.74 3.40
N ALA A 61 -5.20 -15.61 3.08
CA ALA A 61 -5.94 -15.53 1.82
C ALA A 61 -6.76 -14.24 1.70
N ALA A 62 -7.41 -13.82 2.79
CA ALA A 62 -8.13 -12.54 2.86
C ALA A 62 -7.16 -11.36 2.67
N MET A 63 -6.04 -11.34 3.37
CA MET A 63 -4.99 -10.32 3.24
C MET A 63 -4.45 -10.22 1.82
N GLU A 64 -4.20 -11.34 1.15
CA GLU A 64 -3.72 -11.33 -0.24
C GLU A 64 -4.76 -10.68 -1.17
N HIS A 65 -6.03 -11.05 -1.01
CA HIS A 65 -7.12 -10.46 -1.78
C HIS A 65 -7.28 -8.96 -1.52
N MET A 66 -7.36 -8.55 -0.25
CA MET A 66 -7.50 -7.15 0.13
C MET A 66 -6.32 -6.32 -0.36
N THR A 67 -5.09 -6.83 -0.24
CA THR A 67 -3.88 -6.18 -0.75
C THR A 67 -3.98 -5.94 -2.26
N LYS A 68 -4.41 -6.92 -3.04
CA LYS A 68 -4.61 -6.73 -4.49
C LYS A 68 -5.67 -5.66 -4.80
N CYS A 69 -6.77 -5.67 -4.07
CA CYS A 69 -7.87 -4.70 -4.23
C CYS A 69 -7.43 -3.27 -3.91
N VAL A 70 -6.85 -3.04 -2.73
CA VAL A 70 -6.41 -1.69 -2.32
C VAL A 70 -5.30 -1.15 -3.21
N LYS A 71 -4.33 -2.00 -3.61
CA LYS A 71 -3.30 -1.60 -4.57
C LYS A 71 -3.91 -1.09 -5.86
N LYS A 72 -4.87 -1.85 -6.42
CA LYS A 72 -5.57 -1.44 -7.66
C LYS A 72 -6.29 -0.11 -7.48
N GLN A 73 -6.98 0.10 -6.35
CA GLN A 73 -7.68 1.36 -6.08
C GLN A 73 -6.71 2.54 -5.98
N LEU A 74 -5.60 2.38 -5.25
CA LEU A 74 -4.56 3.41 -5.12
C LEU A 74 -3.91 3.71 -6.47
N TYR A 75 -3.59 2.69 -7.26
CA TYR A 75 -3.08 2.86 -8.61
C TYR A 75 -4.08 3.55 -9.54
N ASN A 76 -5.37 3.28 -9.45
CA ASN A 76 -6.37 3.95 -10.28
C ASN A 76 -6.38 5.47 -10.08
N VAL A 77 -6.02 5.96 -8.89
CA VAL A 77 -5.88 7.40 -8.64
C VAL A 77 -4.63 7.94 -9.35
N LEU A 78 -3.49 7.25 -9.25
CA LEU A 78 -2.22 7.67 -9.87
C LEU A 78 -2.23 7.56 -11.40
N PHE A 79 -2.91 6.53 -11.92
CA PHE A 79 -2.96 6.15 -13.33
C PHE A 79 -4.29 6.49 -14.00
N MET A 80 -5.07 7.40 -13.43
CA MET A 80 -6.32 7.85 -14.03
C MET A 80 -6.08 8.27 -15.50
N PRO A 81 -6.96 7.90 -16.45
CA PRO A 81 -6.81 8.25 -17.86
C PRO A 81 -6.69 9.76 -18.13
N ASP A 82 -6.41 10.10 -19.38
CA ASP A 82 -6.17 11.46 -19.85
C ASP A 82 -4.97 12.12 -19.15
N LYS A 83 -5.10 13.37 -18.69
CA LYS A 83 -4.03 14.11 -17.99
C LYS A 83 -3.85 13.68 -16.53
N GLY A 84 -4.63 12.71 -16.04
CA GLY A 84 -4.57 12.18 -14.68
C GLY A 84 -5.60 12.77 -13.71
N TRP A 85 -5.52 12.38 -12.44
CA TRP A 85 -6.51 12.69 -11.41
C TRP A 85 -6.67 14.20 -11.14
N LEU A 86 -7.85 14.76 -11.37
CA LEU A 86 -8.13 16.20 -11.26
C LEU A 86 -7.18 17.09 -12.08
N ALA A 87 -6.52 16.56 -13.11
CA ALA A 87 -5.82 17.40 -14.07
C ALA A 87 -6.87 18.06 -14.97
N ASN A 88 -6.81 19.40 -15.10
CA ASN A 88 -7.85 20.20 -15.76
C ASN A 88 -8.27 19.60 -17.09
N SER A 89 -9.58 19.43 -17.26
CA SER A 89 -10.20 19.17 -18.55
C SER A 89 -10.19 20.47 -19.34
N ASP A 90 -9.82 20.41 -20.62
CA ASP A 90 -9.71 21.57 -21.53
C ASP A 90 -11.08 22.21 -21.81
N SER A 91 -11.70 22.82 -20.79
CA SER A 91 -12.91 23.62 -20.95
C SER A 91 -12.48 25.07 -20.93
N ASP A 92 -12.63 25.75 -22.07
CA ASP A 92 -12.23 27.15 -22.32
C ASP A 92 -12.93 28.19 -21.42
N ASN A 93 -13.69 27.76 -20.42
CA ASN A 93 -14.42 28.56 -19.44
C ASN A 93 -14.13 28.14 -17.99
N GLU A 94 -12.94 27.60 -17.68
CA GLU A 94 -12.62 27.25 -16.29
C GLU A 94 -12.38 28.49 -15.43
N ASP A 95 -13.19 28.61 -14.38
CA ASP A 95 -12.99 29.50 -13.24
C ASP A 95 -11.57 29.30 -12.65
N GLU A 96 -10.75 30.37 -12.66
CA GLU A 96 -9.37 30.34 -12.14
C GLU A 96 -9.30 29.82 -10.70
N LEU A 97 -10.32 30.13 -9.88
CA LEU A 97 -10.40 29.65 -8.50
C LEU A 97 -10.51 28.13 -8.46
N ARG A 98 -11.30 27.55 -9.35
CA ARG A 98 -11.50 26.10 -9.45
C ARG A 98 -10.22 25.40 -9.89
N ALA A 99 -9.54 25.91 -10.92
CA ALA A 99 -8.25 25.38 -11.36
C ALA A 99 -7.22 25.40 -10.22
N HIS A 100 -7.17 26.50 -9.45
CA HIS A 100 -6.30 26.62 -8.28
C HIS A 100 -6.65 25.59 -7.20
N GLN A 101 -7.94 25.38 -6.90
CA GLN A 101 -8.40 24.38 -5.95
C GLN A 101 -8.03 22.94 -6.37
N MET A 102 -8.19 22.60 -7.66
CA MET A 102 -7.82 21.27 -8.17
C MET A 102 -6.30 21.03 -8.08
N ALA A 103 -5.50 22.06 -8.42
CA ALA A 103 -4.06 21.99 -8.26
C ALA A 103 -3.66 21.80 -6.78
N ALA A 104 -4.29 22.53 -5.86
CA ALA A 104 -4.05 22.39 -4.42
C ALA A 104 -4.47 21.00 -3.88
N LEU A 105 -5.58 20.44 -4.36
CA LEU A 105 -5.96 19.07 -4.01
C LEU A 105 -4.91 18.06 -4.48
N ARG A 106 -4.37 18.22 -5.70
CA ARG A 106 -3.34 17.33 -6.24
C ARG A 106 -2.06 17.33 -5.39
N THR A 107 -1.62 18.48 -4.89
CA THR A 107 -0.42 18.58 -4.04
C THR A 107 -0.60 17.96 -2.64
N LEU A 108 -1.84 17.76 -2.21
CA LEU A 108 -2.17 17.09 -0.94
C LEU A 108 -2.44 15.59 -1.15
N CYS A 109 -3.31 15.26 -2.09
CA CYS A 109 -3.87 13.93 -2.25
C CYS A 109 -2.90 12.97 -2.96
N ILE A 110 -2.20 13.40 -4.02
CA ILE A 110 -1.32 12.49 -4.76
C ILE A 110 -0.14 12.02 -3.89
N PRO A 111 0.60 12.91 -3.19
CA PRO A 111 1.66 12.45 -2.28
C PRO A 111 1.14 11.49 -1.20
N LYS A 112 -0.05 11.75 -0.65
CA LYS A 112 -0.71 10.84 0.30
C LYS A 112 -0.98 9.47 -0.32
N MET A 113 -1.57 9.42 -1.52
CA MET A 113 -1.86 8.14 -2.21
C MET A 113 -0.61 7.30 -2.44
N VAL A 114 0.50 7.94 -2.85
CA VAL A 114 1.78 7.26 -3.04
C VAL A 114 2.32 6.71 -1.71
N LEU A 115 2.25 7.47 -0.61
CA LEU A 115 2.72 7.00 0.69
C LEU A 115 1.87 5.83 1.23
N LEU A 116 0.55 5.87 1.01
CA LEU A 116 -0.34 4.76 1.38
C LEU A 116 -0.03 3.52 0.54
N LEU A 117 0.19 3.68 -0.77
CA LEU A 117 0.59 2.59 -1.65
C LEU A 117 1.94 2.00 -1.24
N HIS A 118 2.94 2.83 -0.94
CA HIS A 118 4.20 2.39 -0.39
C HIS A 118 3.99 1.58 0.90
N THR A 119 3.13 2.06 1.81
CA THR A 119 2.82 1.37 3.07
C THR A 119 2.25 -0.02 2.82
N VAL A 120 1.31 -0.17 1.89
CA VAL A 120 0.75 -1.47 1.49
C VAL A 120 1.84 -2.39 0.93
N LEU A 121 2.62 -1.90 -0.04
CA LEU A 121 3.65 -2.68 -0.72
C LEU A 121 4.74 -3.14 0.25
N HIS A 122 5.26 -2.22 1.06
CA HIS A 122 6.30 -2.50 2.05
C HIS A 122 5.82 -3.50 3.10
N SER A 123 4.64 -3.27 3.70
CA SER A 123 4.11 -4.13 4.77
C SER A 123 3.81 -5.56 4.30
N THR A 124 3.60 -5.74 3.00
CA THR A 124 3.32 -7.05 2.38
C THR A 124 4.54 -7.65 1.67
N GLY A 125 5.74 -7.09 1.88
CA GLY A 125 6.99 -7.63 1.34
C GLY A 125 7.20 -7.41 -0.15
N GLN A 126 6.38 -6.58 -0.80
CA GLN A 126 6.48 -6.23 -2.22
C GLN A 126 7.50 -5.10 -2.43
N TYR A 127 8.73 -5.30 -1.94
CA TYR A 127 9.75 -4.25 -1.89
C TYR A 127 10.18 -3.75 -3.26
N LYS A 128 10.31 -4.64 -4.25
CA LYS A 128 10.65 -4.26 -5.63
C LYS A 128 9.69 -3.21 -6.18
N GLU A 129 8.39 -3.49 -6.08
CA GLU A 129 7.34 -2.59 -6.55
C GLU A 129 7.26 -1.30 -5.71
N ALA A 130 7.57 -1.39 -4.40
CA ALA A 130 7.68 -0.20 -3.55
C ALA A 130 8.82 0.74 -4.00
N ILE A 131 9.92 0.17 -4.52
CA ILE A 131 11.07 0.92 -5.06
C ILE A 131 10.72 1.51 -6.43
N GLU A 132 10.03 0.75 -7.29
CA GLU A 132 9.55 1.18 -8.61
C GLU A 132 8.60 2.40 -8.55
N LEU A 133 8.04 2.73 -7.38
CA LEU A 133 7.32 3.99 -7.19
C LEU A 133 8.15 5.22 -7.57
N ALA A 134 9.49 5.17 -7.43
CA ALA A 134 10.39 6.22 -7.89
C ALA A 134 10.21 6.50 -9.39
N GLU A 135 10.16 5.44 -10.20
CA GLU A 135 10.03 5.51 -11.66
C GLU A 135 8.66 6.07 -12.06
N ILE A 136 7.61 5.63 -11.37
CA ILE A 136 6.24 6.13 -11.59
C ILE A 136 6.14 7.64 -11.35
N ILE A 137 6.91 8.16 -10.40
CA ILE A 137 6.81 9.55 -9.99
C ILE A 137 7.57 10.48 -10.91
N VAL A 138 8.73 10.03 -11.42
CA VAL A 138 9.55 10.79 -12.39
C VAL A 138 9.06 10.61 -13.84
N ASP A 139 8.03 9.80 -14.06
CA ASP A 139 7.43 9.61 -15.37
C ASP A 139 6.96 10.94 -16.00
N GLU A 140 7.47 11.23 -17.19
CA GLU A 140 7.20 12.48 -17.90
C GLU A 140 5.80 12.52 -18.56
N GLN A 141 5.14 11.36 -18.71
CA GLN A 141 3.78 11.34 -19.26
C GLN A 141 2.78 11.91 -18.25
N ARG A 142 3.01 11.65 -16.94
CA ARG A 142 2.07 12.01 -15.86
C ARG A 142 2.55 13.18 -15.01
N LEU A 143 3.85 13.48 -15.03
CA LEU A 143 4.45 14.61 -14.34
C LEU A 143 4.12 14.65 -12.83
N ILE A 144 3.99 13.49 -12.20
CA ILE A 144 3.59 13.36 -10.79
C ILE A 144 4.58 14.12 -9.88
N TYR A 145 5.88 14.08 -10.20
CA TYR A 145 6.89 14.84 -9.47
C TYR A 145 6.60 16.34 -9.32
N LYS A 146 5.83 16.96 -10.23
CA LYS A 146 5.51 18.39 -10.18
C LYS A 146 4.56 18.78 -9.05
N VAL A 147 3.81 17.82 -8.49
CA VAL A 147 2.88 18.08 -7.38
C VAL A 147 3.53 17.90 -6.00
N TYR A 148 4.81 17.51 -5.96
CA TYR A 148 5.56 17.34 -4.73
C TYR A 148 6.31 18.61 -4.32
N SER A 149 6.24 18.94 -3.04
CA SER A 149 7.26 19.79 -2.40
C SER A 149 8.57 19.02 -2.20
N LYS A 150 9.67 19.74 -2.01
CA LYS A 150 10.98 19.14 -1.68
C LYS A 150 10.92 18.26 -0.41
N GLN A 151 10.14 18.69 0.58
CA GLN A 151 9.95 17.94 1.82
C GLN A 151 9.23 16.61 1.57
N GLN A 152 8.11 16.62 0.86
CA GLN A 152 7.36 15.41 0.52
C GLN A 152 8.19 14.45 -0.33
N MET A 153 9.01 14.97 -1.26
CA MET A 153 9.92 14.15 -2.05
C MET A 153 11.00 13.50 -1.17
N GLY A 154 11.56 14.24 -0.21
CA GLY A 154 12.51 13.69 0.76
C GLY A 154 11.91 12.59 1.63
N GLU A 155 10.66 12.76 2.08
CA GLU A 155 9.92 11.74 2.83
C GLU A 155 9.73 10.45 2.02
N LEU A 156 9.26 10.59 0.77
CA LEU A 156 9.11 9.46 -0.14
C LEU A 156 10.42 8.73 -0.39
N LEU A 157 11.52 9.44 -0.65
CA LEU A 157 12.83 8.84 -0.87
C LEU A 157 13.32 8.09 0.39
N SER A 158 13.03 8.61 1.58
CA SER A 158 13.30 7.89 2.83
C SER A 158 12.52 6.58 2.91
N LYS A 159 11.25 6.59 2.48
CA LYS A 159 10.41 5.38 2.43
C LYS A 159 10.92 4.35 1.42
N ILE A 160 11.26 4.77 0.22
CA ILE A 160 11.87 3.90 -0.80
C ILE A 160 13.18 3.29 -0.29
N ARG A 161 14.00 4.06 0.43
CA ARG A 161 15.22 3.55 1.08
C ARG A 161 14.91 2.47 2.12
N GLU A 162 13.86 2.61 2.93
CA GLU A 162 13.43 1.55 3.87
C GLU A 162 13.13 0.24 3.11
N SER A 163 12.43 0.31 1.97
CA SER A 163 12.15 -0.85 1.12
C SER A 163 13.41 -1.43 0.46
N SER A 164 14.36 -0.59 0.06
CA SER A 164 15.66 -1.03 -0.48
C SER A 164 16.48 -1.81 0.56
N LEU A 165 16.49 -1.34 1.82
CA LEU A 165 17.15 -2.02 2.93
C LEU A 165 16.47 -3.36 3.26
N ALA A 166 15.13 -3.40 3.24
CA ALA A 166 14.38 -4.64 3.44
C ALA A 166 14.62 -5.66 2.31
N SER A 167 14.81 -5.19 1.08
CA SER A 167 15.22 -6.03 -0.05
C SER A 167 16.61 -6.65 0.17
N LEU A 168 17.60 -5.85 0.58
CA LEU A 168 18.95 -6.33 0.90
C LEU A 168 18.95 -7.39 2.00
N ALA A 169 18.06 -7.27 3.00
CA ALA A 169 17.89 -8.27 4.05
C ALA A 169 17.31 -9.60 3.55
N GLN A 170 16.83 -9.68 2.31
CA GLN A 170 16.34 -10.89 1.63
C GLN A 170 17.31 -11.40 0.55
N ASP A 171 18.60 -11.10 0.65
CA ASP A 171 19.64 -11.53 -0.31
C ASP A 171 19.33 -11.12 -1.76
N LYS A 172 18.69 -9.95 -1.92
CA LYS A 172 18.44 -9.29 -3.21
C LYS A 172 19.29 -8.03 -3.31
N ASP A 173 19.36 -7.45 -4.50
CA ASP A 173 19.98 -6.14 -4.70
C ASP A 173 19.09 -4.98 -4.14
N PRO A 174 19.61 -3.74 -4.10
CA PRO A 174 18.84 -2.57 -3.64
C PRO A 174 17.59 -2.25 -4.46
N TRP A 175 17.42 -2.84 -5.65
CA TRP A 175 16.27 -2.64 -6.54
C TRP A 175 15.24 -3.78 -6.44
N GLY A 176 15.51 -4.82 -5.64
CA GLY A 176 14.60 -5.96 -5.48
C GLY A 176 14.87 -7.12 -6.43
N HIS A 177 15.95 -7.11 -7.20
CA HIS A 177 16.33 -8.21 -8.07
C HIS A 177 17.14 -9.27 -7.33
N PRO A 178 17.01 -10.56 -7.70
CA PRO A 178 17.89 -11.60 -7.17
C PRO A 178 19.36 -11.28 -7.47
N LEU A 179 20.24 -11.53 -6.49
CA LEU A 179 21.67 -11.48 -6.74
C LEU A 179 22.01 -12.59 -7.75
N VAL A 180 22.46 -12.20 -8.94
CA VAL A 180 22.80 -13.14 -10.01
C VAL A 180 23.96 -14.02 -9.52
N SER A 181 23.77 -15.34 -9.53
CA SER A 181 24.83 -16.34 -9.34
C SER A 181 25.58 -16.60 -10.63
#